data_AF-A0A517R573-F1
#
_entry.id   AF-A0A517R573-F1
#
_cell.length_a   1.000
_cell.length_b   1.000
_cell.length_c   1.000
_cell.angle_alpha   90.00
_cell.angle_beta   90.00
_cell.angle_gamma   90.00
#
_symmetry.space_group_name_H-M   'P 1'
#
loop_
_entity.id
_entity.type
_entity.pdbx_description
1 polymer ?
#
loop_
_entity_poly.entity_id
_entity_poly.type
_entity_poly.pdbx_seq_one_letter_code
_entity_poly.pdbx_strand_id
1 'polypeptide(L)'
;MQSVPKIELARERSRRGVALLIVMIAVSASLVLTLTFMQSQTVSVSISENLDHGRSALDAARTGAAAAFALMQSPEWEGVATPLTGTLGADTSGTISYTVTYHRVDPTDTLAALAAALLVEARSTGTFTPTDATRAPIEKTVTFVAELKPRLPGRTIGAGDDAALDDLAPWPTDWGTIQDYTITARGVGADPLAIEPRTGVSGDVFLSGSTVIFDTSNGSHWRTARDEILSSIGEEYVAGGNRVSPHPILGTLYFESSPSGTVQSELTTLGVPWSQVDAPSPPSFDVAVFANSYHLYEGGFEYTPISVGSSVSNQTYEPTAANPLGIVYRSGSVSLGSDVTVIGTVVATGDVRLDGDDIHIVAPNWSFGADGVEIDEPHLWPRLPSLISLTDDIETDDTVRAVVEGAIYAGGDLRCADLEYGINGSWLITTGTATASIIAPGTTLITTGGGASTALISVGNEAGLTIENTICWYRVKAVDATGGTFQIAGEVESASALPLQVRGRRTNSLGFYGPLFVNGGVQTEAPPSWSNVSNGTWSSKLNNWNWVNFWLNYNLEELISFLSYIDSPLNWLFSGDGRGTYGLGLEPVTQFARPVDAVFGFEPPLFRPSPGDANGDGAGYRWVIRNWREGT
;
A
#
# COMPACT_ATOMS: atom_id res chain seq x y z
N MET A 1 -100.42 28.52 83.47
CA MET A 1 -100.03 28.78 82.06
C MET A 1 -98.59 28.31 81.88
N GLN A 2 -98.35 27.41 80.91
CA GLN A 2 -97.08 27.12 80.20
C GLN A 2 -95.79 26.86 81.03
N SER A 3 -95.32 25.62 81.15
CA SER A 3 -94.38 24.89 80.26
C SER A 3 -92.92 25.37 80.31
N VAL A 4 -92.02 24.56 80.90
CA VAL A 4 -90.67 24.25 80.37
C VAL A 4 -90.20 22.91 81.00
N PRO A 5 -89.78 21.90 80.22
CA PRO A 5 -89.05 20.73 80.71
C PRO A 5 -87.53 20.96 80.59
N LYS A 6 -86.75 20.56 81.59
CA LYS A 6 -85.28 20.52 81.51
C LYS A 6 -84.80 19.08 81.32
N ILE A 7 -84.14 18.88 80.18
CA ILE A 7 -83.52 17.63 79.74
C ILE A 7 -82.23 17.42 80.55
N GLU A 8 -82.17 16.34 81.33
CA GLU A 8 -80.92 15.78 81.85
C GLU A 8 -80.96 14.26 81.64
N LEU A 9 -80.53 13.80 80.47
CA LEU A 9 -80.19 12.40 80.21
C LEU A 9 -79.31 12.33 78.95
N ALA A 10 -77.99 12.49 79.10
CA ALA A 10 -76.97 11.96 78.18
C ALA A 10 -75.55 12.37 78.63
N ARG A 11 -74.91 11.65 79.56
CA ARG A 11 -73.47 11.85 79.81
C ARG A 11 -72.61 10.59 79.94
N GLU A 12 -73.17 9.38 79.82
CA GLU A 12 -72.37 8.14 79.95
C GLU A 12 -72.27 7.27 78.69
N ARG A 13 -73.06 7.52 77.62
CA ARG A 13 -72.94 6.77 76.34
C ARG A 13 -71.90 7.34 75.35
N SER A 14 -71.45 8.59 75.48
CA SER A 14 -70.52 9.19 74.50
C SER A 14 -69.05 8.79 74.69
N ARG A 15 -68.63 8.37 75.89
CA ARG A 15 -67.23 8.00 76.18
C ARG A 15 -66.81 6.63 75.63
N ARG A 16 -67.75 5.67 75.51
CA ARG A 16 -67.46 4.33 74.94
C ARG A 16 -67.34 4.35 73.41
N GLY A 17 -68.13 5.17 72.71
CA GLY A 17 -68.03 5.32 71.26
C GLY A 17 -66.76 6.07 70.83
N VAL A 18 -66.36 7.11 71.58
CA VAL A 18 -65.11 7.85 71.33
C VAL A 18 -63.88 6.99 71.63
N ALA A 19 -63.89 6.19 72.69
CA ALA A 19 -62.80 5.26 72.99
C ALA A 19 -62.62 4.21 71.87
N LEU A 20 -63.72 3.69 71.29
CA LEU A 20 -63.67 2.71 70.21
C LEU A 20 -63.19 3.32 68.88
N LEU A 21 -63.56 4.58 68.60
CA LEU A 21 -63.01 5.36 67.49
C LEU A 21 -61.51 5.66 67.66
N ILE A 22 -61.07 6.06 68.86
CA ILE A 22 -59.66 6.30 69.16
C ILE A 22 -58.85 5.01 69.01
N VAL A 23 -59.37 3.87 69.46
CA VAL A 23 -58.72 2.56 69.30
C VAL A 23 -58.67 2.14 67.83
N MET A 24 -59.75 2.31 67.06
CA MET A 24 -59.72 2.02 65.62
C MET A 24 -58.77 2.93 64.85
N ILE A 25 -58.69 4.23 65.19
CA ILE A 25 -57.72 5.16 64.61
C ILE A 25 -56.30 4.76 64.99
N ALA A 26 -56.05 4.36 66.25
CA ALA A 26 -54.74 3.90 66.69
C ALA A 26 -54.31 2.60 65.99
N VAL A 27 -55.24 1.64 65.81
CA VAL A 27 -54.98 0.37 65.11
C VAL A 27 -54.78 0.59 63.61
N SER A 28 -55.58 1.45 62.98
CA SER A 28 -55.40 1.77 61.55
C SER A 28 -54.14 2.58 61.29
N ALA A 29 -53.79 3.55 62.14
CA ALA A 29 -52.52 4.27 62.06
C ALA A 29 -51.33 3.33 62.28
N SER A 30 -51.42 2.40 63.24
CA SER A 30 -50.44 1.34 63.46
C SER A 30 -50.28 0.44 62.22
N LEU A 31 -51.38 0.02 61.59
CA LEU A 31 -51.36 -0.84 60.41
C LEU A 31 -50.71 -0.12 59.22
N VAL A 32 -51.08 1.14 58.98
CA VAL A 32 -50.50 1.96 57.91
C VAL A 32 -49.01 2.18 58.14
N LEU A 33 -48.58 2.56 59.35
CA LEU A 33 -47.16 2.69 59.71
C LEU A 33 -46.38 1.40 59.49
N THR A 34 -46.96 0.26 59.87
CA THR A 34 -46.33 -1.06 59.70
C THR A 34 -46.23 -1.43 58.22
N LEU A 35 -47.28 -1.15 57.43
CA LEU A 35 -47.28 -1.40 55.99
C LEU A 35 -46.27 -0.51 55.25
N THR A 36 -46.21 0.79 55.60
CA THR A 36 -45.23 1.72 55.03
C THR A 36 -43.81 1.33 55.39
N PHE A 37 -43.58 0.86 56.63
CA PHE A 37 -42.27 0.38 57.06
C PHE A 37 -41.86 -0.91 56.32
N MET A 38 -42.78 -1.87 56.19
CA MET A 38 -42.55 -3.10 55.40
C MET A 38 -42.26 -2.75 53.94
N GLN A 39 -43.04 -1.87 53.32
CA GLN A 39 -42.81 -1.42 51.94
C GLN A 39 -41.44 -0.74 51.78
N SER A 40 -41.06 0.13 52.72
CA SER A 40 -39.75 0.80 52.70
C SER A 40 -38.61 -0.20 52.84
N GLN A 41 -38.75 -1.20 53.71
CA GLN A 41 -37.75 -2.27 53.85
C GLN A 41 -37.67 -3.13 52.59
N THR A 42 -38.79 -3.52 51.99
CA THR A 42 -38.82 -4.29 50.74
C THR A 42 -38.16 -3.53 49.59
N VAL A 43 -38.44 -2.24 49.45
CA VAL A 43 -37.79 -1.40 48.43
C VAL A 43 -36.29 -1.29 48.70
N SER A 44 -35.88 -1.05 49.95
CA SER A 44 -34.46 -0.96 50.30
C SER A 44 -33.69 -2.26 50.02
N VAL A 45 -34.29 -3.42 50.30
CA VAL A 45 -33.71 -4.73 49.98
C VAL A 45 -33.59 -4.92 48.47
N SER A 46 -34.64 -4.61 47.70
CA SER A 46 -34.59 -4.71 46.23
C SER A 46 -33.54 -3.80 45.60
N ILE A 47 -33.34 -2.60 46.15
CA ILE A 47 -32.32 -1.67 45.67
C ILE A 47 -30.94 -2.24 45.97
N SER A 48 -30.72 -2.77 47.18
CA SER A 48 -29.45 -3.40 47.56
C SER A 48 -29.15 -4.61 46.68
N GLU A 49 -30.12 -5.50 46.47
CA GLU A 49 -29.99 -6.67 45.58
C GLU A 49 -29.66 -6.24 44.15
N ASN A 50 -30.36 -5.24 43.61
CA ASN A 50 -30.08 -4.73 42.27
C ASN A 50 -28.70 -4.09 42.15
N LEU A 51 -28.22 -3.41 43.20
CA LEU A 51 -26.87 -2.85 43.23
C LEU A 51 -25.81 -3.95 43.24
N ASP A 52 -26.02 -5.01 44.03
CA ASP A 52 -25.09 -6.14 44.10
C ASP A 52 -25.09 -6.94 42.79
N HIS A 53 -26.27 -7.22 42.21
CA HIS A 53 -26.36 -7.83 40.88
C HIS A 53 -25.74 -6.95 39.80
N GLY A 54 -25.88 -5.62 39.89
CA GLY A 54 -25.22 -4.67 39.00
C GLY A 54 -23.70 -4.72 39.09
N ARG A 55 -23.14 -4.88 40.28
CA ARG A 55 -21.70 -5.10 40.47
C ARG A 55 -21.25 -6.44 39.90
N SER A 56 -22.00 -7.51 40.16
CA SER A 56 -21.72 -8.84 39.59
C SER A 56 -21.74 -8.83 38.05
N ALA A 57 -22.69 -8.11 37.44
CA ALA A 57 -22.75 -7.91 36.00
C ALA A 57 -21.54 -7.11 35.48
N LEU A 58 -21.10 -6.06 36.19
CA LEU A 58 -19.89 -5.32 35.83
C LEU A 58 -18.62 -6.16 35.95
N ASP A 59 -18.48 -6.95 37.01
CA ASP A 59 -17.34 -7.85 37.19
C ASP A 59 -17.35 -8.97 36.14
N ALA A 60 -18.52 -9.42 35.70
CA ALA A 60 -18.67 -10.32 34.56
C ALA A 60 -18.20 -9.67 33.25
N ALA A 61 -18.56 -8.41 33.00
CA ALA A 61 -18.09 -7.66 31.84
C ALA A 61 -16.56 -7.45 31.86
N ARG A 62 -15.98 -7.13 33.03
CA ARG A 62 -14.52 -7.01 33.19
C ARG A 62 -13.81 -8.33 32.93
N THR A 63 -14.36 -9.42 33.48
CA THR A 63 -13.80 -10.76 33.29
C THR A 63 -13.90 -11.17 31.83
N GLY A 64 -15.02 -10.91 31.16
CA GLY A 64 -15.19 -11.16 29.74
C GLY A 64 -14.21 -10.36 28.89
N ALA A 65 -14.02 -9.07 29.19
CA ALA A 65 -13.05 -8.24 28.49
C ALA A 65 -11.59 -8.73 28.68
N ALA A 66 -11.19 -9.09 29.90
CA ALA A 66 -9.87 -9.66 30.17
C ALA A 66 -9.68 -11.02 29.49
N ALA A 67 -10.70 -11.88 29.52
CA ALA A 67 -10.69 -13.18 28.85
C ALA A 67 -10.62 -13.04 27.33
N ALA A 68 -11.32 -12.07 26.74
CA ALA A 68 -11.25 -11.78 25.31
C ALA A 68 -9.85 -11.31 24.91
N PHE A 69 -9.24 -10.38 25.66
CA PHE A 69 -7.88 -9.93 25.37
C PHE A 69 -6.86 -11.06 25.47
N ALA A 70 -6.97 -11.92 26.50
CA ALA A 70 -6.11 -13.10 26.63
C ALA A 70 -6.33 -14.10 25.47
N LEU A 71 -7.57 -14.30 25.04
CA LEU A 71 -7.89 -15.17 23.91
C LEU A 71 -7.32 -14.61 22.61
N MET A 72 -7.46 -13.31 22.33
CA MET A 72 -6.90 -12.67 21.13
C MET A 72 -5.38 -12.85 21.00
N GLN A 73 -4.67 -13.00 22.13
CA GLN A 73 -3.23 -13.30 22.18
C GLN A 73 -2.90 -14.80 22.10
N SER A 74 -3.90 -15.67 21.93
CA SER A 74 -3.75 -17.12 21.86
C SER A 74 -3.96 -17.60 20.42
N PRO A 75 -3.32 -18.72 20.01
CA PRO A 75 -3.61 -19.38 18.74
C PRO A 75 -5.05 -19.93 18.66
N GLU A 76 -5.76 -20.04 19.79
CA GLU A 76 -7.15 -20.51 19.85
C GLU A 76 -8.18 -19.45 19.46
N TRP A 77 -7.76 -18.22 19.16
CA TRP A 77 -8.69 -17.18 18.74
C TRP A 77 -9.22 -17.44 17.33
N GLU A 78 -10.50 -17.77 17.24
CA GLU A 78 -11.20 -18.01 15.97
C GLU A 78 -11.47 -16.72 15.16
N GLY A 79 -11.13 -15.55 15.71
CA GLY A 79 -11.27 -14.25 15.05
C GLY A 79 -12.48 -13.43 15.50
N VAL A 80 -12.71 -12.31 14.80
CA VAL A 80 -13.71 -11.28 15.14
C VAL A 80 -15.16 -11.74 14.93
N ALA A 81 -15.38 -12.79 14.13
CA ALA A 81 -16.70 -13.31 13.82
C ALA A 81 -17.29 -14.19 14.94
N THR A 82 -16.43 -14.81 15.76
CA THR A 82 -16.86 -15.69 16.85
C THR A 82 -17.00 -14.90 18.15
N PRO A 83 -18.23 -14.74 18.69
CA PRO A 83 -18.40 -14.11 20.00
C PRO A 83 -17.87 -15.02 21.11
N LEU A 84 -17.25 -14.43 22.12
CA LEU A 84 -16.81 -15.16 23.31
C LEU A 84 -17.90 -15.09 24.38
N THR A 85 -18.39 -16.25 24.82
CA THR A 85 -19.35 -16.34 25.92
C THR A 85 -18.81 -17.15 27.08
N GLY A 86 -19.12 -16.75 28.31
CA GLY A 86 -18.76 -17.51 29.50
C GLY A 86 -19.76 -17.32 30.62
N THR A 87 -19.80 -18.29 31.53
CA THR A 87 -20.62 -18.24 32.76
C THR A 87 -19.69 -18.23 33.96
N LEU A 88 -19.80 -17.21 34.81
CA LEU A 88 -18.97 -17.10 36.02
C LEU A 88 -19.55 -17.87 37.20
N GLY A 89 -20.87 -17.96 37.26
CA GLY A 89 -21.56 -18.65 38.34
C GLY A 89 -23.07 -18.66 38.13
N ALA A 90 -23.71 -19.60 38.80
CA ALA A 90 -25.16 -19.67 38.92
C ALA A 90 -25.51 -20.00 40.36
N ASP A 91 -26.52 -19.33 40.89
CA ASP A 91 -27.03 -19.58 42.22
C ASP A 91 -28.56 -19.66 42.19
N THR A 92 -29.18 -19.71 43.37
CA THR A 92 -30.64 -19.74 43.50
C THR A 92 -31.34 -18.46 43.03
N SER A 93 -30.62 -17.35 42.94
CA SER A 93 -31.13 -16.03 42.55
C SER A 93 -31.06 -15.78 41.05
N GLY A 94 -30.06 -16.36 40.36
CA GLY A 94 -29.90 -16.24 38.92
C GLY A 94 -28.55 -16.73 38.40
N THR A 95 -28.29 -16.44 37.13
CA THR A 95 -27.04 -16.79 36.42
C THR A 95 -26.26 -15.53 36.07
N ILE A 96 -24.95 -15.55 36.31
CA ILE A 96 -24.01 -14.49 35.91
C ILE A 96 -23.20 -14.97 34.72
N SER A 97 -23.33 -14.27 33.59
CA SER A 97 -22.64 -14.58 32.35
C SER A 97 -22.08 -13.34 31.68
N TYR A 98 -21.19 -13.53 30.71
CA TYR A 98 -20.70 -12.47 29.84
C TYR A 98 -20.76 -12.91 28.38
N THR A 99 -20.92 -11.94 27.48
CA THR A 99 -20.82 -12.11 26.03
C THR A 99 -19.94 -10.99 25.48
N VAL A 100 -18.93 -11.35 24.70
CA VAL A 100 -18.02 -10.40 24.03
C VAL A 100 -18.28 -10.45 22.54
N THR A 101 -18.40 -9.27 21.94
CA THR A 101 -18.53 -9.09 20.48
C THR A 101 -17.46 -8.13 19.99
N TYR A 102 -16.97 -8.33 18.77
CA TYR A 102 -15.91 -7.53 18.18
C TYR A 102 -16.47 -6.62 17.09
N HIS A 103 -16.03 -5.37 17.07
CA HIS A 103 -16.52 -4.32 16.18
C HIS A 103 -15.34 -3.60 15.52
N ARG A 104 -15.55 -3.13 14.29
CA ARG A 104 -14.57 -2.31 13.58
C ARG A 104 -14.42 -0.96 14.26
N VAL A 105 -13.22 -0.42 14.19
CA VAL A 105 -12.98 0.99 14.47
C VAL A 105 -13.04 1.74 13.14
N ASP A 106 -13.90 2.76 13.07
CA ASP A 106 -14.04 3.56 11.85
C ASP A 106 -12.86 4.54 11.70
N PRO A 107 -12.38 4.77 10.46
CA PRO A 107 -11.38 5.81 10.20
C PRO A 107 -11.92 7.21 10.48
N THR A 108 -11.02 8.14 10.76
CA THR A 108 -11.31 9.55 11.03
C THR A 108 -10.32 10.43 10.27
N ASP A 109 -10.47 11.76 10.31
CA ASP A 109 -9.51 12.69 9.69
C ASP A 109 -8.07 12.51 10.19
N THR A 110 -7.92 11.97 11.40
CA THR A 110 -6.62 11.66 12.03
C THR A 110 -6.38 10.16 12.15
N LEU A 111 -7.24 9.30 11.59
CA LEU A 111 -7.11 7.84 11.57
C LEU A 111 -7.32 7.28 10.16
N ALA A 112 -6.23 7.00 9.43
CA ALA A 112 -6.29 6.45 8.09
C ALA A 112 -6.97 5.07 8.06
N ALA A 113 -7.65 4.75 6.96
CA ALA A 113 -8.39 3.49 6.79
C ALA A 113 -7.53 2.23 7.02
N LEU A 114 -6.30 2.24 6.52
CA LEU A 114 -5.36 1.12 6.69
C LEU A 114 -4.97 0.91 8.16
N ALA A 115 -4.73 2.00 8.90
CA ALA A 115 -4.42 1.93 10.33
C ALA A 115 -5.63 1.53 11.16
N ALA A 116 -6.83 2.02 10.82
CA ALA A 116 -8.08 1.64 11.47
C ALA A 116 -8.36 0.13 11.34
N ALA A 117 -7.98 -0.49 10.23
CA ALA A 117 -8.14 -1.91 9.97
C ALA A 117 -7.31 -2.83 10.90
N LEU A 118 -6.29 -2.28 11.58
CA LEU A 118 -5.48 -2.97 12.60
C LEU A 118 -6.08 -2.86 14.01
N LEU A 119 -7.19 -2.14 14.17
CA LEU A 119 -7.85 -1.94 15.45
C LEU A 119 -9.12 -2.79 15.57
N VAL A 120 -9.33 -3.33 16.76
CA VAL A 120 -10.53 -4.10 17.11
C VAL A 120 -11.14 -3.51 18.38
N GLU A 121 -12.41 -3.09 18.32
CA GLU A 121 -13.17 -2.74 19.51
C GLU A 121 -13.90 -3.99 20.03
N ALA A 122 -13.50 -4.47 21.20
CA ALA A 122 -14.19 -5.54 21.90
C ALA A 122 -15.21 -4.95 22.89
N ARG A 123 -16.47 -5.35 22.76
CA ARG A 123 -17.57 -4.98 23.66
C ARG A 123 -17.96 -6.18 24.49
N SER A 124 -17.62 -6.17 25.76
CA SER A 124 -18.02 -7.20 26.73
C SER A 124 -19.26 -6.76 27.48
N THR A 125 -20.36 -7.49 27.32
CA THR A 125 -21.61 -7.29 28.06
C THR A 125 -21.73 -8.39 29.11
N GLY A 126 -21.64 -8.00 30.38
CA GLY A 126 -21.93 -8.85 31.52
C GLY A 126 -23.40 -8.76 31.90
N THR A 127 -24.02 -9.91 32.16
CA THR A 127 -25.46 -10.05 32.37
C THR A 127 -25.73 -10.85 33.64
N PHE A 128 -26.57 -10.31 34.52
CA PHE A 128 -27.24 -11.10 35.55
C PHE A 128 -28.66 -11.42 35.10
N THR A 129 -28.95 -12.72 34.95
CA THR A 129 -30.25 -13.23 34.53
C THR A 129 -30.97 -13.83 35.75
N PRO A 130 -32.01 -13.18 36.29
CA PRO A 130 -32.76 -13.70 37.43
C PRO A 130 -33.46 -15.02 37.11
N THR A 131 -33.55 -15.93 38.08
CA THR A 131 -34.34 -17.18 37.95
C THR A 131 -35.84 -16.89 37.79
N ASP A 132 -36.29 -15.77 38.33
CA ASP A 132 -37.67 -15.28 38.19
C ASP A 132 -37.84 -14.54 36.85
N ALA A 133 -38.53 -15.18 35.91
CA ALA A 133 -38.79 -14.65 34.57
C ALA A 133 -39.60 -13.34 34.54
N THR A 134 -40.16 -12.89 35.66
CA THR A 134 -40.85 -11.60 35.77
C THR A 134 -39.90 -10.42 36.04
N ARG A 135 -38.65 -10.69 36.41
CA ARG A 135 -37.61 -9.67 36.65
C ARG A 135 -36.79 -9.45 35.38
N ALA A 136 -36.50 -8.20 35.05
CA ALA A 136 -35.63 -7.86 33.93
C ALA A 136 -34.16 -8.22 34.24
N PRO A 137 -33.38 -8.70 33.26
CA PRO A 137 -31.95 -8.88 33.42
C PRO A 137 -31.24 -7.54 33.64
N ILE A 138 -30.12 -7.59 34.37
CA ILE A 138 -29.27 -6.43 34.61
C ILE A 138 -28.02 -6.59 33.75
N GLU A 139 -27.74 -5.59 32.91
CA GLU A 139 -26.63 -5.61 31.95
C GLU A 139 -25.65 -4.49 32.25
N LYS A 140 -24.35 -4.78 32.09
CA LYS A 140 -23.25 -3.82 32.15
C LYS A 140 -22.28 -4.08 31.01
N THR A 141 -21.74 -3.02 30.43
CA THR A 141 -20.85 -3.14 29.27
C THR A 141 -19.49 -2.54 29.59
N VAL A 142 -18.43 -3.26 29.24
CA VAL A 142 -17.05 -2.79 29.25
C VAL A 142 -16.54 -2.87 27.81
N THR A 143 -15.91 -1.80 27.33
CA THR A 143 -15.32 -1.77 25.99
C THR A 143 -13.82 -1.52 26.07
N PHE A 144 -13.06 -2.21 25.23
CA PHE A 144 -11.66 -1.91 25.02
C PHE A 144 -11.32 -1.91 23.53
N VAL A 145 -10.32 -1.12 23.15
CA VAL A 145 -9.78 -1.10 21.80
C VAL A 145 -8.41 -1.74 21.83
N ALA A 146 -8.22 -2.80 21.04
CA ALA A 146 -6.94 -3.49 20.87
C ALA A 146 -6.34 -3.16 19.50
N GLU A 147 -5.04 -2.93 19.49
CA GLU A 147 -4.23 -2.74 18.27
C GLU A 147 -3.40 -3.98 17.98
N LEU A 148 -3.44 -4.43 16.73
CA LEU A 148 -2.55 -5.45 16.21
C LEU A 148 -1.16 -4.85 15.97
N LYS A 149 -0.15 -5.41 16.64
CA LYS A 149 1.26 -5.08 16.43
C LYS A 149 1.97 -6.33 15.90
N PRO A 150 1.93 -6.62 14.60
CA PRO A 150 2.54 -7.83 14.05
C PRO A 150 4.05 -7.85 14.34
N ARG A 151 4.56 -9.04 14.62
CA ARG A 151 6.00 -9.32 14.69
C ARG A 151 6.50 -9.49 13.27
N LEU A 152 7.48 -8.68 12.90
CA LEU A 152 8.03 -8.63 11.56
C LEU A 152 9.55 -8.88 11.62
N PRO A 153 10.12 -9.62 10.66
CA PRO A 153 11.57 -9.79 10.56
C PRO A 153 12.28 -8.44 10.45
N GLY A 154 13.36 -8.26 11.19
CA GLY A 154 14.16 -7.03 11.19
C GLY A 154 13.61 -5.89 12.06
N ARG A 155 12.40 -6.03 12.61
CA ARG A 155 11.80 -5.01 13.47
C ARG A 155 12.55 -4.90 14.81
N THR A 156 12.63 -3.68 15.35
CA THR A 156 13.10 -3.48 16.73
C THR A 156 12.22 -4.24 17.73
N ILE A 157 12.82 -5.17 18.49
CA ILE A 157 12.11 -6.08 19.41
C ILE A 157 11.59 -5.31 20.63
N GLY A 158 10.27 -5.33 20.84
CA GLY A 158 9.62 -4.75 22.01
C GLY A 158 9.66 -5.68 23.24
N ALA A 159 9.25 -5.15 24.40
CA ALA A 159 9.14 -5.96 25.61
C ALA A 159 8.05 -7.04 25.44
N GLY A 160 8.47 -8.31 25.51
CA GLY A 160 7.58 -9.48 25.33
C GLY A 160 7.46 -9.95 23.88
N ASP A 161 8.22 -9.38 22.95
CA ASP A 161 8.34 -9.89 21.59
C ASP A 161 9.55 -10.84 21.49
N ASP A 162 9.50 -11.76 20.53
CA ASP A 162 10.60 -12.68 20.22
C ASP A 162 11.04 -12.47 18.76
N ALA A 163 12.35 -12.29 18.56
CA ALA A 163 12.98 -12.10 17.26
C ALA A 163 12.79 -13.28 16.30
N ALA A 164 12.56 -14.47 16.83
CA ALA A 164 12.39 -15.70 16.05
C ALA A 164 10.97 -15.89 15.54
N LEU A 165 10.01 -15.10 16.02
CA LEU A 165 8.60 -15.21 15.66
C LEU A 165 8.24 -14.21 14.58
N ASP A 166 7.41 -14.66 13.65
CA ASP A 166 6.95 -13.90 12.49
C ASP A 166 5.43 -14.04 12.36
N ASP A 167 4.75 -12.92 12.20
CA ASP A 167 3.31 -12.84 11.95
C ASP A 167 2.99 -12.62 10.47
N LEU A 168 3.98 -12.58 9.58
CA LEU A 168 3.75 -12.54 8.14
C LEU A 168 3.03 -13.81 7.66
N ALA A 169 2.03 -13.60 6.81
CA ALA A 169 1.43 -14.70 6.06
C ALA A 169 2.50 -15.36 5.17
N PRO A 170 2.46 -16.69 4.99
CA PRO A 170 3.47 -17.39 4.22
C PRO A 170 3.36 -16.97 2.76
N TRP A 171 4.45 -16.45 2.20
CA TRP A 171 4.52 -16.16 0.77
C TRP A 171 4.59 -17.45 -0.05
N PRO A 172 4.17 -17.43 -1.33
CA PRO A 172 4.63 -18.43 -2.29
C PRO A 172 6.15 -18.51 -2.24
N THR A 173 6.72 -19.72 -2.20
CA THR A 173 8.10 -19.98 -1.73
C THR A 173 9.18 -19.11 -2.37
N ASP A 174 9.03 -18.75 -3.65
CA ASP A 174 10.04 -18.00 -4.39
C ASP A 174 9.72 -16.50 -4.52
N TRP A 175 8.59 -16.02 -3.97
CA TRP A 175 8.22 -14.60 -4.04
C TRP A 175 9.20 -13.68 -3.31
N GLY A 176 9.82 -14.17 -2.23
CA GLY A 176 10.92 -13.45 -1.56
C GLY A 176 12.10 -13.23 -2.52
N THR A 177 12.50 -14.29 -3.24
CA THR A 177 13.58 -14.22 -4.24
C THR A 177 13.23 -13.35 -5.44
N ILE A 178 11.96 -13.34 -5.88
CA ILE A 178 11.51 -12.53 -7.02
C ILE A 178 11.68 -11.03 -6.74
N GLN A 179 11.46 -10.61 -5.49
CA GLN A 179 11.57 -9.21 -5.09
C GLN A 179 13.02 -8.68 -5.14
N ASP A 180 14.01 -9.59 -5.12
CA ASP A 180 15.44 -9.25 -5.25
C ASP A 180 15.81 -8.82 -6.68
N TYR A 181 14.95 -9.07 -7.67
CA TYR A 181 15.14 -8.61 -9.05
C TYR A 181 14.25 -7.40 -9.36
N THR A 182 14.73 -6.50 -10.21
CA THR A 182 13.93 -5.43 -10.83
C THR A 182 12.96 -6.01 -11.85
N ILE A 183 13.41 -6.97 -12.66
CA ILE A 183 12.58 -7.69 -13.63
C ILE A 183 12.83 -9.19 -13.48
N THR A 184 11.77 -9.97 -13.38
CA THR A 184 11.78 -11.42 -13.51
C THR A 184 10.89 -11.79 -14.70
N ALA A 185 11.49 -12.18 -15.82
CA ALA A 185 10.75 -12.57 -17.04
C ALA A 185 10.89 -14.08 -17.28
N ARG A 186 9.77 -14.79 -17.35
CA ARG A 186 9.74 -16.26 -17.50
C ARG A 186 9.29 -16.77 -18.86
N GLY A 187 9.08 -15.89 -19.83
CA GLY A 187 8.57 -16.21 -21.17
C GLY A 187 9.30 -17.38 -21.82
N VAL A 188 8.56 -18.47 -22.05
CA VAL A 188 9.06 -19.67 -22.74
C VAL A 188 8.97 -19.43 -24.25
N GLY A 189 9.91 -18.64 -24.77
CA GLY A 189 9.97 -18.20 -26.17
C GLY A 189 11.39 -17.77 -26.56
N ALA A 190 11.56 -17.18 -27.74
CA ALA A 190 12.88 -16.76 -28.20
C ALA A 190 13.47 -15.65 -27.30
N ASP A 191 12.65 -14.68 -26.87
CA ASP A 191 13.14 -13.42 -26.30
C ASP A 191 12.34 -12.96 -25.07
N PRO A 192 12.58 -13.51 -23.86
CA PRO A 192 11.93 -13.05 -22.62
C PRO A 192 12.21 -11.59 -22.25
N LEU A 193 13.26 -10.97 -22.81
CA LEU A 193 13.52 -9.53 -22.66
C LEU A 193 14.00 -8.92 -23.97
N ALA A 194 13.19 -8.06 -24.57
CA ALA A 194 13.52 -7.23 -25.72
C ALA A 194 13.62 -5.75 -25.30
N ILE A 195 14.85 -5.27 -25.20
CA ILE A 195 15.17 -3.88 -24.84
C ILE A 195 15.50 -3.11 -26.11
N GLU A 196 14.68 -2.12 -26.43
CA GLU A 196 14.91 -1.18 -27.51
C GLU A 196 15.59 0.10 -27.01
N PRO A 197 16.13 0.94 -27.91
CA PRO A 197 16.74 2.21 -27.54
C PRO A 197 15.82 3.06 -26.65
N ARG A 198 16.41 3.71 -25.65
CA ARG A 198 15.72 4.56 -24.67
C ARG A 198 14.83 3.82 -23.66
N THR A 199 15.05 2.53 -23.51
CA THR A 199 14.64 1.77 -22.33
C THR A 199 15.81 1.69 -21.36
N GLY A 200 15.56 1.93 -20.07
CA GLY A 200 16.56 1.80 -19.01
C GLY A 200 16.08 0.89 -17.90
N VAL A 201 16.90 -0.11 -17.55
CA VAL A 201 16.66 -1.01 -16.42
C VAL A 201 17.73 -0.77 -15.36
N SER A 202 17.29 -0.47 -14.14
CA SER A 202 18.14 -0.21 -12.99
C SER A 202 17.97 -1.27 -11.92
N GLY A 203 18.98 -2.13 -11.79
CA GLY A 203 18.99 -3.26 -10.85
C GLY A 203 19.08 -4.60 -11.58
N ASP A 204 19.11 -5.66 -10.79
CA ASP A 204 19.32 -7.03 -11.28
C ASP A 204 18.08 -7.57 -12.00
N VAL A 205 18.27 -8.42 -13.00
CA VAL A 205 17.20 -8.96 -13.85
C VAL A 205 17.35 -10.47 -13.99
N PHE A 206 16.27 -11.21 -13.80
CA PHE A 206 16.21 -12.64 -14.06
C PHE A 206 15.46 -12.94 -15.37
N LEU A 207 16.01 -13.86 -16.17
CA LEU A 207 15.47 -14.32 -17.45
C LEU A 207 15.47 -15.85 -17.55
N SER A 208 14.33 -16.46 -17.90
CA SER A 208 14.28 -17.90 -18.22
C SER A 208 14.93 -18.27 -19.56
N GLY A 209 15.02 -17.31 -20.49
CA GLY A 209 15.49 -17.52 -21.86
C GLY A 209 16.49 -16.46 -22.32
N SER A 210 16.45 -16.09 -23.60
CA SER A 210 17.39 -15.12 -24.18
C SER A 210 17.02 -13.66 -23.86
N THR A 211 17.88 -12.75 -24.27
CA THR A 211 17.56 -11.32 -24.38
C THR A 211 17.92 -10.82 -25.78
N VAL A 212 17.22 -9.78 -26.23
CA VAL A 212 17.51 -9.01 -27.43
C VAL A 212 17.72 -7.56 -27.01
N ILE A 213 18.88 -7.03 -27.36
CA ILE A 213 19.23 -5.62 -27.13
C ILE A 213 19.27 -4.92 -28.49
N PHE A 214 18.41 -3.94 -28.71
CA PHE A 214 18.25 -3.17 -29.95
C PHE A 214 18.05 -4.11 -31.15
N ASP A 215 16.84 -4.64 -31.30
CA ASP A 215 16.55 -5.69 -32.27
C ASP A 215 16.95 -5.26 -33.69
N THR A 216 17.54 -6.20 -34.42
CA THR A 216 17.90 -6.04 -35.84
C THR A 216 17.12 -6.97 -36.76
N SER A 217 16.22 -7.77 -36.20
CA SER A 217 15.22 -8.53 -36.91
C SER A 217 14.16 -7.56 -37.46
N ASN A 218 13.48 -7.93 -38.56
CA ASN A 218 12.36 -7.16 -39.13
C ASN A 218 12.61 -5.68 -39.51
N GLY A 219 13.63 -5.40 -40.32
CA GLY A 219 13.71 -4.11 -41.01
C GLY A 219 14.15 -2.93 -40.14
N SER A 220 14.56 -3.17 -38.89
CA SER A 220 15.19 -2.17 -38.01
C SER A 220 16.28 -1.41 -38.74
N HIS A 221 16.10 -0.11 -38.83
CA HIS A 221 16.90 0.69 -39.73
C HIS A 221 18.29 1.04 -39.16
N TRP A 222 18.53 0.89 -37.86
CA TRP A 222 19.82 1.14 -37.20
C TRP A 222 20.81 -0.03 -37.33
N ARG A 223 20.44 -1.12 -38.01
CA ARG A 223 21.29 -2.34 -38.14
C ARG A 223 22.72 -2.05 -38.60
N THR A 224 22.94 -1.04 -39.42
CA THR A 224 24.27 -0.67 -39.92
C THR A 224 25.14 0.09 -38.92
N ALA A 225 24.53 0.68 -37.89
CA ALA A 225 25.23 1.45 -36.86
C ALA A 225 25.14 0.81 -35.46
N ARG A 226 24.35 -0.27 -35.29
CA ARG A 226 24.08 -0.89 -33.99
C ARG A 226 25.34 -1.25 -33.21
N ASP A 227 26.27 -1.98 -33.82
CA ASP A 227 27.45 -2.46 -33.10
C ASP A 227 28.30 -1.30 -32.57
N GLU A 228 28.39 -0.21 -33.35
CA GLU A 228 29.06 1.03 -32.94
C GLU A 228 28.30 1.75 -31.81
N ILE A 229 26.97 1.77 -31.86
CA ILE A 229 26.13 2.31 -30.79
C ILE A 229 26.39 1.53 -29.49
N LEU A 230 26.35 0.20 -29.54
CA LEU A 230 26.58 -0.65 -28.35
C LEU A 230 28.01 -0.49 -27.81
N SER A 231 29.02 -0.43 -28.69
CA SER A 231 30.41 -0.17 -28.29
C SER A 231 30.56 1.18 -27.61
N SER A 232 30.00 2.24 -28.20
CA SER A 232 30.04 3.58 -27.61
C SER A 232 29.33 3.65 -26.26
N ILE A 233 28.20 2.93 -26.08
CA ILE A 233 27.51 2.85 -24.79
C ILE A 233 28.39 2.19 -23.73
N GLY A 234 29.01 1.05 -24.06
CA GLY A 234 29.89 0.33 -23.13
C GLY A 234 31.15 1.11 -22.76
N GLU A 235 31.77 1.78 -23.74
CA GLU A 235 32.95 2.64 -23.51
C GLU A 235 32.63 3.83 -22.59
N GLU A 236 31.50 4.52 -22.82
CA GLU A 236 31.07 5.63 -21.96
C GLU A 236 30.71 5.15 -20.55
N TYR A 237 30.14 3.96 -20.41
CA TYR A 237 29.83 3.36 -19.11
C TYR A 237 31.10 3.03 -18.31
N VAL A 238 32.08 2.36 -18.93
CA VAL A 238 33.36 2.01 -18.28
C VAL A 238 34.18 3.27 -17.93
N ALA A 239 34.09 4.32 -18.75
CA ALA A 239 34.78 5.59 -18.51
C ALA A 239 34.18 6.38 -17.32
N GLY A 240 33.08 5.91 -16.71
CA GLY A 240 32.39 6.62 -15.63
C GLY A 240 31.84 7.97 -16.11
N GLY A 241 31.49 8.07 -17.40
CA GLY A 241 31.01 9.30 -18.00
C GLY A 241 29.79 9.84 -17.26
N ASN A 242 29.70 11.17 -17.10
CA ASN A 242 28.54 11.86 -16.51
C ASN A 242 27.23 11.65 -17.30
N ARG A 243 27.28 10.96 -18.45
CA ARG A 243 26.17 10.59 -19.32
C ARG A 243 25.88 9.09 -19.18
N VAL A 244 25.45 8.65 -18.00
CA VAL A 244 25.07 7.25 -17.72
C VAL A 244 23.77 6.84 -18.47
N SER A 245 23.12 7.78 -19.16
CA SER A 245 22.01 7.54 -20.09
C SER A 245 22.56 7.51 -21.53
N PRO A 246 22.37 6.43 -22.32
CA PRO A 246 21.22 5.52 -22.36
C PRO A 246 21.53 4.08 -21.89
N HIS A 247 22.45 3.85 -20.94
CA HIS A 247 22.86 2.47 -20.66
C HIS A 247 21.65 1.57 -20.34
N PRO A 248 21.40 0.51 -21.13
CA PRO A 248 20.11 -0.18 -21.10
C PRO A 248 19.87 -0.95 -19.81
N ILE A 249 20.94 -1.41 -19.14
CA ILE A 249 20.88 -2.27 -17.95
C ILE A 249 22.00 -1.89 -16.98
N LEU A 250 21.68 -1.36 -15.80
CA LEU A 250 22.68 -0.94 -14.79
C LEU A 250 22.97 -2.01 -13.72
N GLY A 251 22.36 -3.21 -13.82
CA GLY A 251 22.58 -4.33 -12.92
C GLY A 251 23.09 -5.59 -13.62
N THR A 252 23.00 -6.72 -12.92
CA THR A 252 23.43 -8.04 -13.40
C THR A 252 22.28 -8.78 -14.07
N LEU A 253 22.55 -9.45 -15.20
CA LEU A 253 21.62 -10.37 -15.82
C LEU A 253 21.80 -11.80 -15.29
N TYR A 254 20.72 -12.39 -14.81
CA TYR A 254 20.65 -13.75 -14.32
C TYR A 254 19.84 -14.59 -15.31
N PHE A 255 20.40 -15.70 -15.74
CA PHE A 255 19.77 -16.59 -16.70
C PHE A 255 19.49 -17.97 -16.08
N GLU A 256 18.35 -18.57 -16.40
CA GLU A 256 18.09 -19.99 -16.08
C GLU A 256 19.08 -20.92 -16.79
N SER A 257 19.40 -20.59 -18.04
CA SER A 257 20.32 -21.34 -18.88
C SER A 257 21.35 -20.41 -19.51
N SER A 258 22.56 -20.91 -19.75
CA SER A 258 23.64 -20.09 -20.32
C SER A 258 23.18 -19.40 -21.63
N PRO A 259 23.31 -18.06 -21.73
CA PRO A 259 22.90 -17.33 -22.92
C PRO A 259 23.76 -17.71 -24.14
N SER A 260 23.27 -17.42 -25.35
CA SER A 260 24.02 -17.71 -26.58
C SER A 260 25.34 -16.93 -26.65
N GLY A 261 26.33 -17.42 -27.40
CA GLY A 261 27.62 -16.74 -27.56
C GLY A 261 27.52 -15.32 -28.13
N THR A 262 26.51 -15.05 -28.96
CA THR A 262 26.21 -13.70 -29.46
C THR A 262 25.80 -12.78 -28.31
N VAL A 263 24.83 -13.20 -27.49
CA VAL A 263 24.37 -12.44 -26.32
C VAL A 263 25.53 -12.20 -25.34
N GLN A 264 26.36 -13.21 -25.07
CA GLN A 264 27.53 -13.04 -24.20
C GLN A 264 28.50 -11.96 -24.71
N SER A 265 28.74 -11.91 -26.03
CA SER A 265 29.60 -10.89 -26.65
C SER A 265 28.99 -9.49 -26.54
N GLU A 266 27.68 -9.36 -26.70
CA GLU A 266 26.97 -8.09 -26.59
C GLU A 266 26.97 -7.57 -25.14
N LEU A 267 26.69 -8.43 -24.16
CA LEU A 267 26.78 -8.09 -22.74
C LEU A 267 28.20 -7.69 -22.35
N THR A 268 29.21 -8.38 -22.88
CA THR A 268 30.62 -8.00 -22.67
C THR A 268 30.93 -6.63 -23.26
N THR A 269 30.41 -6.32 -24.45
CA THR A 269 30.60 -5.02 -25.12
C THR A 269 29.96 -3.90 -24.31
N LEU A 270 28.79 -4.14 -23.73
CA LEU A 270 28.09 -3.18 -22.87
C LEU A 270 28.68 -3.10 -21.45
N GLY A 271 29.52 -4.05 -21.04
CA GLY A 271 30.01 -4.12 -19.65
C GLY A 271 28.95 -4.60 -18.66
N VAL A 272 27.93 -5.33 -19.12
CA VAL A 272 26.86 -5.90 -18.29
C VAL A 272 27.30 -7.27 -17.77
N PRO A 273 27.43 -7.46 -16.44
CA PRO A 273 27.73 -8.76 -15.88
C PRO A 273 26.54 -9.71 -16.04
N TRP A 274 26.83 -11.01 -16.15
CA TRP A 274 25.79 -12.03 -16.17
C TRP A 274 26.20 -13.29 -15.41
N SER A 275 25.21 -14.04 -14.92
CA SER A 275 25.42 -15.33 -14.27
C SER A 275 24.26 -16.31 -14.52
N GLN A 276 24.46 -17.58 -14.19
CA GLN A 276 23.42 -18.61 -14.29
C GLN A 276 22.92 -18.97 -12.89
N VAL A 277 21.60 -19.01 -12.72
CA VAL A 277 20.92 -19.37 -11.47
C VAL A 277 19.68 -20.21 -11.76
N ASP A 278 19.16 -20.89 -10.75
CA ASP A 278 17.90 -21.63 -10.88
C ASP A 278 16.72 -20.66 -11.03
N ALA A 279 15.72 -21.06 -11.84
CA ALA A 279 14.55 -20.24 -12.07
C ALA A 279 13.65 -20.16 -10.83
N PRO A 280 13.22 -18.95 -10.41
CA PRO A 280 12.19 -18.82 -9.41
C PRO A 280 10.86 -19.37 -9.95
N SER A 281 10.11 -20.05 -9.09
CA SER A 281 8.78 -20.57 -9.39
C SER A 281 7.78 -19.42 -9.55
N PRO A 282 6.84 -19.54 -10.50
CA PRO A 282 5.81 -18.53 -10.65
C PRO A 282 4.88 -18.59 -9.42
N PRO A 283 4.51 -17.44 -8.86
CA PRO A 283 3.55 -17.40 -7.77
C PRO A 283 2.13 -17.71 -8.29
N SER A 284 1.27 -18.27 -7.45
CA SER A 284 -0.12 -18.64 -7.76
C SER A 284 -1.10 -17.77 -6.97
N PHE A 285 -2.22 -17.36 -7.57
CA PHE A 285 -3.24 -16.53 -6.92
C PHE A 285 -4.53 -17.29 -6.60
N ASP A 286 -5.18 -16.90 -5.51
CA ASP A 286 -6.62 -17.08 -5.35
C ASP A 286 -7.38 -15.85 -5.86
N VAL A 287 -7.92 -15.94 -7.08
CA VAL A 287 -8.73 -14.88 -7.69
C VAL A 287 -9.95 -14.49 -6.83
N ALA A 288 -10.46 -15.42 -6.01
CA ALA A 288 -11.63 -15.16 -5.17
C ALA A 288 -11.36 -14.06 -4.12
N VAL A 289 -10.12 -13.93 -3.65
CA VAL A 289 -9.69 -12.91 -2.67
C VAL A 289 -9.80 -11.51 -3.25
N PHE A 290 -9.52 -11.34 -4.54
CA PHE A 290 -9.62 -10.05 -5.23
C PHE A 290 -11.02 -9.76 -5.79
N ALA A 291 -11.83 -10.80 -6.04
CA ALA A 291 -13.13 -10.65 -6.66
C ALA A 291 -14.27 -10.44 -5.66
N ASN A 292 -14.19 -11.07 -4.48
CA ASN A 292 -15.32 -11.14 -3.54
C ASN A 292 -15.03 -10.35 -2.27
N SER A 293 -14.05 -10.82 -1.50
CA SER A 293 -13.82 -10.36 -0.14
C SER A 293 -12.43 -10.79 0.33
N TYR A 294 -11.82 -10.00 1.20
CA TYR A 294 -10.51 -10.30 1.78
C TYR A 294 -10.45 -9.93 3.26
N HIS A 295 -9.46 -10.48 3.95
CA HIS A 295 -9.09 -10.09 5.31
C HIS A 295 -7.70 -9.47 5.30
N LEU A 296 -7.41 -8.53 6.19
CA LEU A 296 -6.06 -8.00 6.34
C LEU A 296 -5.14 -8.98 7.08
N TYR A 297 -5.71 -9.71 8.04
CA TYR A 297 -5.06 -10.74 8.84
C TYR A 297 -6.03 -11.90 9.06
N GLU A 298 -5.54 -13.12 9.24
CA GLU A 298 -6.39 -14.30 9.52
C GLU A 298 -7.26 -14.07 10.77
N GLY A 299 -8.57 -14.33 10.67
CA GLY A 299 -9.53 -14.07 11.74
C GLY A 299 -9.98 -12.60 11.87
N GLY A 300 -9.49 -11.71 11.00
CA GLY A 300 -9.87 -10.29 10.99
C GLY A 300 -11.22 -10.00 10.34
N PHE A 301 -11.55 -8.71 10.24
CA PHE A 301 -12.76 -8.27 9.55
C PHE A 301 -12.68 -8.48 8.04
N GLU A 302 -13.84 -8.69 7.42
CA GLU A 302 -13.98 -8.89 5.98
C GLU A 302 -14.12 -7.55 5.22
N TYR A 303 -13.34 -7.36 4.18
CA TYR A 303 -13.34 -6.15 3.36
C TYR A 303 -13.71 -6.49 1.92
N THR A 304 -14.22 -5.51 1.18
CA THR A 304 -14.72 -5.73 -0.18
C THR A 304 -13.94 -4.88 -1.19
N PRO A 305 -13.34 -5.49 -2.22
CA PRO A 305 -12.71 -4.78 -3.33
C PRO A 305 -13.70 -3.89 -4.09
N ILE A 306 -13.21 -2.83 -4.75
CA ILE A 306 -14.02 -1.97 -5.61
C ILE A 306 -14.03 -2.53 -7.02
N SER A 307 -15.20 -2.91 -7.54
CA SER A 307 -15.34 -3.34 -8.93
C SER A 307 -15.41 -2.14 -9.90
N VAL A 308 -14.64 -2.18 -10.99
CA VAL A 308 -14.62 -1.14 -12.02
C VAL A 308 -15.11 -1.63 -13.40
N GLY A 309 -15.41 -0.66 -14.27
CA GLY A 309 -15.72 -0.91 -15.67
C GLY A 309 -14.48 -1.29 -16.48
N SER A 310 -14.67 -1.60 -17.77
CA SER A 310 -13.57 -1.91 -18.70
C SER A 310 -12.70 -0.70 -19.05
N SER A 311 -13.13 0.51 -18.74
CA SER A 311 -12.39 1.74 -19.00
C SER A 311 -12.59 2.71 -17.84
N VAL A 312 -11.51 3.31 -17.38
CA VAL A 312 -11.47 4.22 -16.23
C VAL A 312 -10.69 5.46 -16.62
N SER A 313 -11.21 6.66 -16.36
CA SER A 313 -10.51 7.93 -16.61
C SER A 313 -11.06 9.01 -15.69
N ASN A 314 -10.25 10.00 -15.33
CA ASN A 314 -10.63 11.08 -14.40
C ASN A 314 -11.15 10.54 -13.05
N GLN A 315 -10.44 9.58 -12.47
CA GLN A 315 -10.84 8.93 -11.22
C GLN A 315 -9.67 8.80 -10.27
N THR A 316 -9.97 8.95 -8.98
CA THR A 316 -9.03 8.70 -7.88
C THR A 316 -9.62 7.61 -6.99
N TYR A 317 -8.87 6.53 -6.79
CA TYR A 317 -9.21 5.44 -5.88
C TYR A 317 -8.24 5.44 -4.71
N GLU A 318 -8.77 5.53 -3.49
CA GLU A 318 -8.00 5.58 -2.25
C GLU A 318 -8.53 4.55 -1.25
N PRO A 319 -7.72 4.15 -0.25
CA PRO A 319 -8.17 3.30 0.84
C PRO A 319 -9.38 3.86 1.59
N THR A 320 -10.35 3.00 1.90
CA THR A 320 -11.56 3.36 2.66
C THR A 320 -11.83 2.36 3.79
N ALA A 321 -12.75 2.67 4.71
CA ALA A 321 -13.13 1.75 5.80
C ALA A 321 -13.60 0.36 5.30
N ALA A 322 -14.23 0.31 4.13
CA ALA A 322 -14.72 -0.92 3.51
C ALA A 322 -13.65 -1.62 2.65
N ASN A 323 -12.61 -0.89 2.25
CA ASN A 323 -11.52 -1.34 1.38
C ASN A 323 -10.18 -0.71 1.81
N PRO A 324 -9.61 -1.11 2.96
CA PRO A 324 -8.42 -0.49 3.53
C PRO A 324 -7.14 -0.72 2.72
N LEU A 325 -7.09 -1.76 1.87
CA LEU A 325 -5.96 -2.01 0.96
C LEU A 325 -6.13 -1.31 -0.40
N GLY A 326 -7.23 -0.59 -0.63
CA GLY A 326 -7.45 0.13 -1.89
C GLY A 326 -7.53 -0.79 -3.12
N ILE A 327 -8.01 -2.03 -2.97
CA ILE A 327 -8.07 -3.00 -4.07
C ILE A 327 -9.14 -2.58 -5.07
N VAL A 328 -8.74 -2.40 -6.32
CA VAL A 328 -9.59 -2.12 -7.48
C VAL A 328 -9.59 -3.37 -8.36
N TYR A 329 -10.75 -3.96 -8.59
CA TYR A 329 -10.90 -5.23 -9.28
C TYR A 329 -11.69 -5.12 -10.57
N ARG A 330 -11.24 -5.84 -11.60
CA ARG A 330 -11.96 -6.07 -12.84
C ARG A 330 -11.96 -7.55 -13.23
N SER A 331 -13.16 -8.08 -13.49
CA SER A 331 -13.31 -9.33 -14.24
C SER A 331 -13.23 -9.02 -15.74
N GLY A 332 -12.18 -9.53 -16.39
CA GLY A 332 -11.76 -9.21 -17.76
C GLY A 332 -10.72 -8.09 -17.82
N SER A 333 -10.47 -7.58 -19.02
CA SER A 333 -9.49 -6.51 -19.25
C SER A 333 -9.99 -5.13 -18.76
N VAL A 334 -9.04 -4.26 -18.42
CA VAL A 334 -9.27 -2.86 -18.02
C VAL A 334 -8.31 -1.93 -18.77
N SER A 335 -8.83 -0.80 -19.25
CA SER A 335 -8.03 0.31 -19.78
C SER A 335 -8.05 1.48 -18.80
N LEU A 336 -6.87 1.83 -18.27
CA LEU A 336 -6.66 3.01 -17.44
C LEU A 336 -6.29 4.18 -18.36
N GLY A 337 -7.20 5.13 -18.44
CA GLY A 337 -7.10 6.32 -19.27
C GLY A 337 -6.50 7.51 -18.54
N SER A 338 -6.74 8.71 -19.08
CA SER A 338 -6.11 9.92 -18.51
C SER A 338 -6.63 10.30 -17.12
N ASP A 339 -5.78 10.96 -16.34
CA ASP A 339 -6.07 11.48 -14.99
C ASP A 339 -6.60 10.39 -14.04
N VAL A 340 -5.88 9.25 -13.97
CA VAL A 340 -6.20 8.14 -13.08
C VAL A 340 -5.17 8.07 -11.96
N THR A 341 -5.64 8.06 -10.72
CA THR A 341 -4.78 7.81 -9.55
C THR A 341 -5.34 6.64 -8.75
N VAL A 342 -4.50 5.64 -8.46
CA VAL A 342 -4.86 4.51 -7.60
C VAL A 342 -3.83 4.42 -6.47
N ILE A 343 -4.28 4.60 -5.24
CA ILE A 343 -3.52 4.33 -4.02
C ILE A 343 -4.00 2.98 -3.51
N GLY A 344 -3.32 1.90 -3.89
CA GLY A 344 -3.87 0.55 -3.78
C GLY A 344 -3.28 -0.43 -4.77
N THR A 345 -4.10 -1.45 -5.06
CA THR A 345 -3.77 -2.53 -5.99
C THR A 345 -4.81 -2.56 -7.10
N VAL A 346 -4.37 -2.46 -8.36
CA VAL A 346 -5.23 -2.73 -9.52
C VAL A 346 -5.11 -4.21 -9.88
N VAL A 347 -6.24 -4.91 -9.95
CA VAL A 347 -6.31 -6.33 -10.33
C VAL A 347 -7.27 -6.50 -11.51
N ALA A 348 -6.78 -7.08 -12.60
CA ALA A 348 -7.59 -7.51 -13.72
C ALA A 348 -7.40 -9.01 -13.98
N THR A 349 -8.49 -9.71 -14.33
CA THR A 349 -8.40 -11.11 -14.77
C THR A 349 -8.04 -11.24 -16.25
N GLY A 350 -7.95 -10.15 -17.00
CA GLY A 350 -7.44 -10.09 -18.37
C GLY A 350 -6.45 -8.93 -18.48
N ASP A 351 -6.29 -8.34 -19.66
CA ASP A 351 -5.27 -7.31 -19.88
C ASP A 351 -5.44 -6.07 -19.00
N VAL A 352 -4.31 -5.47 -18.63
CA VAL A 352 -4.29 -4.10 -18.13
C VAL A 352 -3.64 -3.20 -19.17
N ARG A 353 -4.42 -2.32 -19.78
CA ARG A 353 -3.92 -1.32 -20.75
C ARG A 353 -3.76 0.04 -20.08
N LEU A 354 -2.56 0.63 -20.15
CA LEU A 354 -2.29 2.00 -19.76
C LEU A 354 -2.35 2.88 -21.02
N ASP A 355 -3.42 3.68 -21.16
CA ASP A 355 -3.76 4.41 -22.38
C ASP A 355 -4.22 5.84 -22.06
N GLY A 356 -3.25 6.71 -21.79
CA GLY A 356 -3.54 8.12 -21.54
C GLY A 356 -2.45 8.82 -20.74
N ASP A 357 -2.75 10.07 -20.39
CA ASP A 357 -1.85 10.95 -19.69
C ASP A 357 -2.18 11.00 -18.18
N ASP A 358 -1.19 11.17 -17.32
CA ASP A 358 -1.38 11.35 -15.87
C ASP A 358 -1.98 10.12 -15.17
N ILE A 359 -1.43 8.94 -15.45
CA ILE A 359 -1.73 7.70 -14.72
C ILE A 359 -0.72 7.53 -13.58
N HIS A 360 -1.21 7.39 -12.35
CA HIS A 360 -0.39 7.13 -11.17
C HIS A 360 -0.95 5.97 -10.37
N ILE A 361 -0.18 4.91 -10.18
CA ILE A 361 -0.56 3.74 -9.39
C ILE A 361 0.51 3.56 -8.34
N VAL A 362 0.13 3.51 -7.07
CA VAL A 362 1.07 3.39 -5.96
C VAL A 362 0.52 2.45 -4.90
N ALA A 363 1.35 1.50 -4.46
CA ALA A 363 0.99 0.60 -3.37
C ALA A 363 0.78 1.39 -2.06
N PRO A 364 -0.23 1.06 -1.22
CA PRO A 364 -0.48 1.78 0.02
C PRO A 364 0.73 1.77 0.96
N ASN A 365 1.03 2.93 1.54
CA ASN A 365 2.11 3.07 2.51
C ASN A 365 1.61 3.05 3.95
N TRP A 366 2.25 2.24 4.77
CA TRP A 366 1.97 2.07 6.18
C TRP A 366 2.39 3.27 7.03
N SER A 367 3.28 4.14 6.57
CA SER A 367 3.78 5.30 7.34
C SER A 367 2.70 6.32 7.72
N PHE A 368 1.51 6.26 7.11
CA PHE A 368 0.40 7.17 7.37
C PHE A 368 -0.57 6.69 8.45
N GLY A 369 -0.05 5.97 9.45
CA GLY A 369 -0.69 5.79 10.76
C GLY A 369 -0.74 7.11 11.53
N ALA A 370 -1.55 8.05 11.07
CA ALA A 370 -2.59 8.68 11.87
C ALA A 370 -2.50 8.52 13.42
N ASP A 371 -2.64 9.63 14.17
CA ASP A 371 -2.55 9.71 15.64
C ASP A 371 -3.07 8.45 16.37
N GLY A 372 -2.15 7.68 16.95
CA GLY A 372 -2.47 6.63 17.92
C GLY A 372 -2.28 5.19 17.47
N VAL A 373 -1.92 4.91 16.20
CA VAL A 373 -1.43 3.58 15.77
C VAL A 373 0.06 3.66 15.52
N GLU A 374 0.84 2.83 16.23
CA GLU A 374 2.31 2.90 16.18
C GLU A 374 2.80 1.95 15.09
N ILE A 375 2.96 2.49 13.88
CA ILE A 375 3.56 1.80 12.76
C ILE A 375 5.05 2.13 12.74
N ASP A 376 5.80 1.38 13.55
CA ASP A 376 7.26 1.43 13.53
C ASP A 376 7.78 0.79 12.24
N GLU A 377 8.85 1.37 11.70
CA GLU A 377 9.60 0.79 10.57
C GLU A 377 8.69 0.38 9.39
N PRO A 378 7.90 1.32 8.82
CA PRO A 378 6.85 1.03 7.83
C PRO A 378 7.35 0.37 6.53
N HIS A 379 8.65 0.40 6.26
CA HIS A 379 9.29 -0.27 5.12
C HIS A 379 9.34 -1.81 5.28
N LEU A 380 9.28 -2.32 6.51
CA LEU A 380 9.22 -3.75 6.82
C LEU A 380 7.82 -4.33 6.68
N TRP A 381 6.80 -3.48 6.64
CA TRP A 381 5.42 -3.91 6.54
C TRP A 381 5.09 -4.32 5.09
N PRO A 382 4.47 -5.49 4.88
CA PRO A 382 4.20 -5.99 3.53
C PRO A 382 3.18 -5.10 2.82
N ARG A 383 3.49 -4.71 1.59
CA ARG A 383 2.57 -4.02 0.68
C ARG A 383 2.04 -5.01 -0.35
N LEU A 384 0.77 -4.91 -0.75
CA LEU A 384 0.32 -5.66 -1.93
C LEU A 384 1.00 -5.13 -3.21
N PRO A 385 1.02 -5.91 -4.30
CA PRO A 385 1.44 -5.39 -5.59
C PRO A 385 0.57 -4.18 -5.98
N SER A 386 1.13 -3.24 -6.70
CA SER A 386 0.39 -2.06 -7.19
C SER A 386 -0.47 -2.41 -8.40
N LEU A 387 -0.03 -3.37 -9.22
CA LEU A 387 -0.67 -3.75 -10.47
C LEU A 387 -0.55 -5.26 -10.74
N ILE A 388 -1.68 -5.90 -11.03
CA ILE A 388 -1.80 -7.34 -11.28
C ILE A 388 -2.68 -7.57 -12.52
N SER A 389 -2.11 -8.19 -13.56
CA SER A 389 -2.83 -8.86 -14.65
C SER A 389 -2.71 -10.36 -14.43
N LEU A 390 -3.81 -11.06 -14.11
CA LEU A 390 -3.74 -12.43 -13.59
C LEU A 390 -3.38 -13.47 -14.66
N THR A 391 -3.94 -13.37 -15.87
CA THR A 391 -3.75 -14.39 -16.92
C THR A 391 -3.18 -13.86 -18.22
N ASP A 392 -3.07 -12.55 -18.37
CA ASP A 392 -2.87 -11.92 -19.67
C ASP A 392 -1.86 -10.78 -19.58
N ASP A 393 -1.84 -9.93 -20.60
CA ASP A 393 -0.78 -8.97 -20.81
C ASP A 393 -0.95 -7.69 -19.96
N ILE A 394 0.14 -6.97 -19.74
CA ILE A 394 0.11 -5.54 -19.43
C ILE A 394 0.58 -4.82 -20.69
N GLU A 395 -0.25 -3.89 -21.19
CA GLU A 395 0.02 -3.16 -22.42
C GLU A 395 0.05 -1.67 -22.15
N THR A 396 0.89 -0.94 -22.88
CA THR A 396 0.83 0.52 -22.90
C THR A 396 0.61 1.05 -24.30
N ASP A 397 0.01 2.24 -24.40
CA ASP A 397 -0.17 2.95 -25.67
C ASP A 397 0.98 3.93 -25.97
N ASP A 398 1.12 4.35 -27.23
CA ASP A 398 2.19 5.25 -27.71
C ASP A 398 2.12 6.65 -27.06
N THR A 399 0.94 7.03 -26.58
CA THR A 399 0.65 8.30 -25.88
C THR A 399 0.71 8.21 -24.36
N VAL A 400 1.10 7.05 -23.81
CA VAL A 400 1.02 6.84 -22.36
C VAL A 400 1.94 7.79 -21.59
N ARG A 401 1.42 8.28 -20.48
CA ARG A 401 2.23 8.78 -19.38
C ARG A 401 1.79 8.19 -18.05
N ALA A 402 2.58 7.24 -17.57
CA ALA A 402 2.26 6.49 -16.37
C ALA A 402 3.47 6.34 -15.44
N VAL A 403 3.20 6.42 -14.13
CA VAL A 403 4.11 6.03 -13.07
C VAL A 403 3.41 4.96 -12.22
N VAL A 404 4.04 3.80 -12.11
CA VAL A 404 3.56 2.67 -11.32
C VAL A 404 4.63 2.34 -10.27
N GLU A 405 4.26 2.50 -9.00
CA GLU A 405 5.13 2.36 -7.84
C GLU A 405 4.68 1.19 -6.97
N GLY A 406 5.56 0.21 -6.79
CA GLY A 406 5.31 -1.03 -6.06
C GLY A 406 5.49 -2.26 -6.94
N ALA A 407 5.33 -3.46 -6.36
CA ALA A 407 5.45 -4.70 -7.12
C ALA A 407 4.40 -4.81 -8.23
N ILE A 408 4.78 -5.43 -9.35
CA ILE A 408 3.90 -5.61 -10.52
C ILE A 408 3.91 -7.08 -10.92
N TYR A 409 2.74 -7.61 -11.26
CA TYR A 409 2.59 -8.95 -11.81
C TYR A 409 1.86 -8.92 -13.16
N ALA A 410 2.46 -9.54 -14.18
CA ALA A 410 1.83 -9.84 -15.46
C ALA A 410 1.80 -11.36 -15.70
N GLY A 411 0.60 -11.91 -15.87
CA GLY A 411 0.37 -13.34 -16.14
C GLY A 411 0.73 -13.75 -17.57
N GLY A 412 0.73 -12.78 -18.50
CA GLY A 412 1.23 -12.87 -19.87
C GLY A 412 2.51 -12.04 -20.06
N ASP A 413 2.56 -11.26 -21.14
CA ASP A 413 3.64 -10.36 -21.52
C ASP A 413 3.48 -8.96 -20.89
N LEU A 414 4.59 -8.21 -20.81
CA LEU A 414 4.55 -6.76 -20.69
C LEU A 414 4.97 -6.14 -22.03
N ARG A 415 4.05 -5.42 -22.68
CA ARG A 415 4.30 -4.71 -23.94
C ARG A 415 4.29 -3.20 -23.72
N CYS A 416 5.44 -2.58 -23.91
CA CYS A 416 5.60 -1.13 -23.85
C CYS A 416 5.67 -0.57 -25.26
N ALA A 417 4.76 0.36 -25.57
CA ALA A 417 4.72 1.04 -26.86
C ALA A 417 5.99 1.89 -27.15
N ASP A 418 6.07 2.39 -28.37
CA ASP A 418 7.15 3.22 -28.90
C ASP A 418 7.07 4.67 -28.40
N LEU A 419 7.45 4.87 -27.13
CA LEU A 419 7.29 6.18 -26.49
C LEU A 419 8.26 7.23 -27.03
N GLU A 420 7.73 8.40 -27.36
CA GLU A 420 8.54 9.57 -27.68
C GLU A 420 8.08 10.78 -26.87
N TYR A 421 9.03 11.50 -26.30
CA TYR A 421 8.73 12.75 -25.62
C TYR A 421 8.98 13.91 -26.59
N GLY A 422 7.97 14.76 -26.77
CA GLY A 422 8.17 16.15 -27.13
C GLY A 422 8.44 16.96 -25.86
N ILE A 423 9.29 17.98 -25.94
CA ILE A 423 9.42 18.96 -24.86
C ILE A 423 8.64 20.21 -25.23
N ASN A 424 7.64 20.54 -24.42
CA ASN A 424 7.06 21.88 -24.38
C ASN A 424 7.92 22.77 -23.46
N GLY A 425 8.98 23.40 -23.97
CA GLY A 425 9.79 24.38 -23.22
C GLY A 425 11.29 24.07 -23.09
N SER A 426 11.94 24.64 -22.06
CA SER A 426 13.37 24.44 -21.78
C SER A 426 13.65 23.01 -21.32
N TRP A 427 14.70 22.39 -21.87
CA TRP A 427 15.14 21.03 -21.54
C TRP A 427 15.46 20.83 -20.06
N LEU A 428 16.13 21.80 -19.46
CA LEU A 428 16.52 21.78 -18.05
C LEU A 428 16.14 23.13 -17.46
N ILE A 429 15.42 23.11 -16.35
CA ILE A 429 14.95 24.31 -15.65
C ILE A 429 15.90 24.64 -14.51
N THR A 430 16.18 23.66 -13.66
CA THR A 430 17.11 23.81 -12.55
C THR A 430 17.70 22.47 -12.15
N THR A 431 18.92 22.49 -11.61
CA THR A 431 19.55 21.35 -10.94
C THR A 431 19.98 21.76 -9.55
N GLY A 432 20.18 20.80 -8.67
CA GLY A 432 20.67 21.06 -7.32
C GLY A 432 20.58 19.82 -6.47
N THR A 433 20.32 20.00 -5.19
CA THR A 433 20.00 18.91 -4.29
C THR A 433 18.63 19.08 -3.66
N ALA A 434 18.07 18.03 -3.10
CA ALA A 434 16.85 18.09 -2.30
C ALA A 434 16.79 16.96 -1.27
N THR A 435 16.07 17.19 -0.18
CA THR A 435 15.61 16.13 0.72
C THR A 435 14.15 15.81 0.43
N ALA A 436 13.74 14.58 0.70
CA ALA A 436 12.41 14.08 0.39
C ALA A 436 11.74 13.52 1.65
N SER A 437 10.49 13.89 1.90
CA SER A 437 9.69 13.39 3.02
C SER A 437 8.28 13.11 2.56
N ILE A 438 7.79 11.90 2.79
CA ILE A 438 6.45 11.50 2.39
C ILE A 438 5.44 12.18 3.33
N ILE A 439 4.45 12.87 2.77
CA ILE A 439 3.47 13.67 3.55
C ILE A 439 2.03 13.18 3.44
N ALA A 440 1.73 12.38 2.42
CA ALA A 440 0.50 11.61 2.28
C ALA A 440 0.78 10.38 1.41
N PRO A 441 -0.06 9.34 1.43
CA PRO A 441 0.08 8.21 0.52
C PRO A 441 0.23 8.69 -0.94
N GLY A 442 1.25 8.19 -1.65
CA GLY A 442 1.55 8.62 -3.02
C GLY A 442 1.97 10.07 -3.21
N THR A 443 2.27 10.82 -2.14
CA THR A 443 2.67 12.23 -2.23
C THR A 443 3.86 12.54 -1.34
N THR A 444 4.93 13.04 -1.96
CA THR A 444 6.17 13.41 -1.29
C THR A 444 6.39 14.91 -1.33
N LEU A 445 6.78 15.49 -0.19
CA LEU A 445 7.29 16.85 -0.08
C LEU A 445 8.79 16.86 -0.35
N ILE A 446 9.19 17.68 -1.30
CA ILE A 446 10.57 17.91 -1.69
C ILE A 446 11.00 19.28 -1.16
N THR A 447 12.07 19.29 -0.37
CA THR A 447 12.70 20.52 0.13
C THR A 447 13.97 20.76 -0.67
N THR A 448 14.00 21.86 -1.42
CA THR A 448 15.15 22.18 -2.28
C THR A 448 16.36 22.62 -1.45
N GLY A 449 17.52 22.14 -1.85
CA GLY A 449 18.84 22.45 -1.31
C GLY A 449 19.72 23.17 -2.33
N GLY A 450 21.04 23.04 -2.16
CA GLY A 450 22.03 23.82 -2.92
C GLY A 450 21.81 23.78 -4.43
N GLY A 451 21.70 24.97 -5.05
CA GLY A 451 21.61 25.15 -6.51
C GLY A 451 20.20 25.14 -7.10
N ALA A 452 19.21 24.50 -6.45
CA ALA A 452 17.85 24.42 -6.96
C ALA A 452 17.00 25.62 -6.52
N SER A 453 16.29 26.27 -7.45
CA SER A 453 15.36 27.36 -7.14
C SER A 453 13.91 26.97 -7.43
N THR A 454 13.08 26.88 -6.39
CA THR A 454 11.63 26.64 -6.53
C THR A 454 10.89 27.76 -7.27
N ALA A 455 11.46 28.96 -7.35
CA ALA A 455 10.89 30.06 -8.13
C ALA A 455 10.82 29.77 -9.64
N LEU A 456 11.60 28.81 -10.14
CA LEU A 456 11.60 28.37 -11.53
C LEU A 456 10.72 27.14 -11.78
N ILE A 457 10.25 26.48 -10.70
CA ILE A 457 9.49 25.24 -10.78
C ILE A 457 8.01 25.56 -10.90
N SER A 458 7.29 24.84 -11.75
CA SER A 458 5.84 24.96 -11.96
C SER A 458 5.14 23.62 -11.83
N VAL A 459 3.86 23.65 -11.48
CA VAL A 459 3.00 22.45 -11.46
C VAL A 459 2.97 21.83 -12.86
N GLY A 460 3.10 20.50 -12.93
CA GLY A 460 3.18 19.75 -14.18
C GLY A 460 4.59 19.58 -14.73
N ASN A 461 5.60 20.27 -14.17
CA ASN A 461 7.00 19.95 -14.44
C ASN A 461 7.34 18.53 -13.95
N GLU A 462 8.44 17.98 -14.44
CA GLU A 462 9.01 16.73 -13.95
C GLU A 462 10.20 16.99 -13.05
N ALA A 463 10.23 16.31 -11.92
CA ALA A 463 11.34 16.30 -10.98
C ALA A 463 12.00 14.91 -10.99
N GLY A 464 13.26 14.87 -11.39
CA GLY A 464 14.13 13.71 -11.38
C GLY A 464 14.95 13.69 -10.10
N LEU A 465 14.78 12.65 -9.29
CA LEU A 465 15.55 12.41 -8.07
C LEU A 465 16.51 11.25 -8.30
N THR A 466 17.79 11.46 -8.05
CA THR A 466 18.80 10.39 -8.18
C THR A 466 18.88 9.59 -6.89
N ILE A 467 18.41 8.34 -6.92
CA ILE A 467 18.39 7.39 -5.82
C ILE A 467 19.32 6.22 -6.19
N GLU A 468 20.34 5.96 -5.38
CA GLU A 468 21.29 4.84 -5.59
C GLU A 468 21.87 4.71 -7.01
N ASN A 469 22.03 5.84 -7.72
CA ASN A 469 22.49 6.02 -9.12
C ASN A 469 21.41 5.98 -10.21
N THR A 470 20.14 5.85 -9.85
CA THR A 470 19.02 5.88 -10.79
C THR A 470 18.21 7.15 -10.63
N ILE A 471 17.98 7.86 -11.73
CA ILE A 471 17.10 9.04 -11.74
C ILE A 471 15.66 8.55 -11.88
N CYS A 472 14.83 8.73 -10.85
CA CYS A 472 13.39 8.44 -10.92
C CYS A 472 12.64 9.75 -11.17
N TRP A 473 11.76 9.77 -12.16
CA TRP A 473 11.06 10.96 -12.63
C TRP A 473 9.63 11.00 -12.12
N TYR A 474 9.29 12.08 -11.42
CA TYR A 474 7.97 12.28 -10.82
C TYR A 474 7.35 13.59 -11.28
N ARG A 475 6.02 13.63 -11.33
CA ARG A 475 5.27 14.85 -11.65
C ARG A 475 5.22 15.79 -10.44
N VAL A 476 5.47 17.08 -10.67
CA VAL A 476 5.25 18.13 -9.68
C VAL A 476 3.76 18.45 -9.56
N LYS A 477 3.17 18.25 -8.37
CA LYS A 477 1.74 18.48 -8.06
C LYS A 477 1.47 19.88 -7.49
N ALA A 478 2.37 20.38 -6.66
CA ALA A 478 2.22 21.67 -5.99
C ALA A 478 3.60 22.31 -5.76
N VAL A 479 3.66 23.64 -5.68
CA VAL A 479 4.92 24.39 -5.46
C VAL A 479 4.69 25.46 -4.41
N ASP A 480 5.56 25.52 -3.40
CA ASP A 480 5.68 26.64 -2.47
C ASP A 480 7.04 27.32 -2.68
N ALA A 481 7.02 28.31 -3.57
CA ALA A 481 8.21 29.09 -3.89
C ALA A 481 8.76 29.88 -2.69
N THR A 482 7.92 30.24 -1.72
CA THR A 482 8.35 31.04 -0.55
C THR A 482 9.00 30.15 0.50
N GLY A 483 8.45 28.94 0.69
CA GLY A 483 8.98 27.92 1.58
C GLY A 483 10.19 27.16 1.03
N GLY A 484 10.50 27.29 -0.27
CA GLY A 484 11.58 26.53 -0.90
C GLY A 484 11.25 25.05 -1.08
N THR A 485 9.96 24.71 -1.16
CA THR A 485 9.48 23.33 -1.25
C THR A 485 8.52 23.13 -2.43
N PHE A 486 8.33 21.89 -2.85
CA PHE A 486 7.30 21.48 -3.80
C PHE A 486 6.87 20.03 -3.52
N GLN A 487 5.73 19.61 -4.06
CA GLN A 487 5.21 18.26 -3.89
C GLN A 487 5.26 17.49 -5.20
N ILE A 488 5.59 16.20 -5.11
CA ILE A 488 5.58 15.27 -6.25
C ILE A 488 4.49 14.20 -6.10
N ALA A 489 4.02 13.66 -7.22
CA ALA A 489 3.21 12.44 -7.29
C ALA A 489 4.14 11.23 -7.24
N GLY A 490 4.24 10.60 -6.08
CA GLY A 490 5.09 9.45 -5.80
C GLY A 490 5.64 9.43 -4.37
N GLU A 491 6.23 8.30 -3.99
CA GLU A 491 6.79 8.05 -2.67
C GLU A 491 8.32 7.97 -2.72
N VAL A 492 8.96 8.99 -2.17
CA VAL A 492 10.41 9.03 -2.00
C VAL A 492 10.72 9.55 -0.61
N GLU A 493 11.54 8.82 0.14
CA GLU A 493 12.00 9.25 1.46
C GLU A 493 13.53 9.32 1.47
N SER A 494 14.07 10.49 1.79
CA SER A 494 15.50 10.64 2.02
C SER A 494 15.79 11.87 2.87
N ALA A 495 16.35 11.63 4.06
CA ALA A 495 16.90 12.67 4.92
C ALA A 495 18.22 13.23 4.39
N SER A 496 18.90 12.49 3.52
CA SER A 496 20.13 12.91 2.86
C SER A 496 19.83 13.71 1.60
N ALA A 497 20.72 14.64 1.26
CA ALA A 497 20.56 15.45 0.05
C ALA A 497 20.75 14.58 -1.20
N LEU A 498 19.66 14.34 -1.93
CA LEU A 498 19.66 13.67 -3.24
C LEU A 498 19.94 14.69 -4.35
N PRO A 499 20.66 14.31 -5.42
CA PRO A 499 20.71 15.12 -6.63
C PRO A 499 19.31 15.29 -7.23
N LEU A 500 18.94 16.55 -7.49
CA LEU A 500 17.67 16.95 -8.06
C LEU A 500 17.89 17.55 -9.45
N GLN A 501 17.07 17.12 -10.40
CA GLN A 501 16.92 17.75 -11.70
C GLN A 501 15.45 18.09 -11.93
N VAL A 502 15.15 19.29 -12.42
CA VAL A 502 13.78 19.67 -12.78
C VAL A 502 13.77 20.17 -14.21
N ARG A 503 12.77 19.72 -14.96
CA ARG A 503 12.60 20.06 -16.38
C ARG A 503 11.14 20.28 -16.76
N GLY A 504 10.97 20.74 -18.01
CA GLY A 504 9.67 20.80 -18.65
C GLY A 504 9.05 19.40 -18.79
N ARG A 505 7.71 19.38 -18.80
CA ARG A 505 6.87 18.19 -18.93
C ARG A 505 7.21 17.40 -20.20
N ARG A 506 7.47 16.09 -20.09
CA ARG A 506 7.47 15.19 -21.25
C ARG A 506 6.05 14.87 -21.66
N THR A 507 5.83 14.71 -22.96
CA THR A 507 4.52 14.27 -23.47
C THR A 507 4.25 12.82 -23.10
N ASN A 508 5.22 11.92 -23.28
CA ASN A 508 5.05 10.48 -23.12
C ASN A 508 6.22 9.94 -22.27
N SER A 509 5.92 9.14 -21.25
CA SER A 509 6.92 8.47 -20.42
C SER A 509 6.31 7.39 -19.54
N LEU A 510 7.05 6.32 -19.31
CA LEU A 510 6.62 5.18 -18.50
C LEU A 510 7.67 4.87 -17.44
N GLY A 511 7.26 4.89 -16.18
CA GLY A 511 8.09 4.53 -15.04
C GLY A 511 7.48 3.38 -14.25
N PHE A 512 8.19 2.27 -14.16
CA PHE A 512 7.90 1.17 -13.26
C PHE A 512 8.94 1.16 -12.14
N TYR A 513 8.49 1.47 -10.92
CA TYR A 513 9.33 1.64 -9.74
C TYR A 513 8.97 0.58 -8.69
N GLY A 514 9.58 -0.60 -8.81
CA GLY A 514 9.36 -1.77 -7.97
C GLY A 514 9.74 -3.07 -8.70
N PRO A 515 9.66 -4.22 -8.00
CA PRO A 515 9.94 -5.51 -8.62
C PRO A 515 8.82 -5.88 -9.61
N LEU A 516 9.20 -6.22 -10.84
CA LEU A 516 8.30 -6.64 -11.91
C LEU A 516 8.44 -8.14 -12.15
N PHE A 517 7.35 -8.89 -12.00
CA PHE A 517 7.26 -10.29 -12.41
C PHE A 517 6.39 -10.42 -13.65
N VAL A 518 6.93 -11.05 -14.69
CA VAL A 518 6.25 -11.31 -15.96
C VAL A 518 6.39 -12.79 -16.28
N ASN A 519 5.27 -13.49 -16.40
CA ASN A 519 5.30 -14.91 -16.74
C ASN A 519 5.63 -15.15 -18.23
N GLY A 520 5.31 -14.17 -19.09
CA GLY A 520 5.73 -14.04 -20.48
C GLY A 520 7.04 -13.25 -20.63
N GLY A 521 7.15 -12.48 -21.72
CA GLY A 521 8.30 -11.63 -22.01
C GLY A 521 8.05 -10.14 -21.71
N VAL A 522 9.13 -9.39 -21.50
CA VAL A 522 9.11 -7.92 -21.49
C VAL A 522 9.55 -7.42 -22.85
N GLN A 523 8.64 -6.76 -23.56
CA GLN A 523 8.85 -6.22 -24.90
C GLN A 523 8.73 -4.70 -24.85
N THR A 524 9.79 -4.02 -25.27
CA THR A 524 9.76 -2.57 -25.49
C THR A 524 9.91 -2.30 -26.97
N GLU A 525 9.26 -1.26 -27.47
CA GLU A 525 9.37 -0.85 -28.87
C GLU A 525 10.28 0.36 -29.04
N ALA A 526 10.97 0.42 -30.18
CA ALA A 526 11.87 1.51 -30.48
C ALA A 526 11.09 2.79 -30.82
N PRO A 527 11.44 3.94 -30.22
CA PRO A 527 10.74 5.20 -30.43
C PRO A 527 10.75 5.64 -31.91
N PRO A 528 9.74 6.39 -32.38
CA PRO A 528 9.67 6.91 -33.75
C PRO A 528 10.93 7.68 -34.19
N SER A 529 11.59 8.42 -33.32
CA SER A 529 12.87 9.10 -33.58
C SER A 529 14.03 8.18 -33.97
N TRP A 530 13.96 6.90 -33.61
CA TRP A 530 14.92 5.87 -33.98
C TRP A 530 14.40 5.01 -35.14
N SER A 531 13.14 4.60 -35.10
CA SER A 531 12.52 3.73 -36.11
C SER A 531 12.21 4.45 -37.43
N ASN A 532 11.96 5.75 -37.46
CA ASN A 532 11.75 6.47 -38.73
C ASN A 532 13.04 6.81 -39.49
N VAL A 533 14.22 6.55 -38.90
CA VAL A 533 15.50 6.87 -39.52
C VAL A 533 15.87 5.77 -40.50
N SER A 534 15.79 6.03 -41.82
CA SER A 534 16.12 5.00 -42.80
C SER A 534 17.54 4.44 -42.66
N ASN A 535 17.76 3.18 -43.06
CA ASN A 535 19.06 2.53 -42.96
C ASN A 535 20.17 3.28 -43.73
N GLY A 536 19.83 3.90 -44.87
CA GLY A 536 20.76 4.75 -45.60
C GLY A 536 21.17 6.01 -44.83
N THR A 537 20.26 6.55 -44.00
CA THR A 537 20.55 7.69 -43.12
C THR A 537 21.48 7.27 -41.99
N TRP A 538 21.23 6.12 -41.34
CA TRP A 538 22.14 5.56 -40.32
C TRP A 538 23.54 5.32 -40.87
N SER A 539 23.64 4.68 -42.04
CA SER A 539 24.93 4.48 -42.72
C SER A 539 25.64 5.80 -43.04
N SER A 540 24.90 6.82 -43.45
CA SER A 540 25.45 8.17 -43.69
C SER A 540 25.97 8.82 -42.41
N LYS A 541 25.25 8.69 -41.29
CA LYS A 541 25.70 9.19 -39.98
C LYS A 541 26.98 8.52 -39.52
N LEU A 542 27.06 7.20 -39.63
CA LEU A 542 28.26 6.44 -39.28
C LEU A 542 29.47 6.86 -40.13
N ASN A 543 29.28 7.01 -41.45
CA ASN A 543 30.34 7.47 -42.35
C ASN A 543 30.82 8.89 -42.03
N ASN A 544 29.89 9.81 -41.72
CA ASN A 544 30.24 11.17 -41.35
C ASN A 544 30.98 11.23 -40.02
N TRP A 545 30.55 10.44 -39.03
CA TRP A 545 31.26 10.31 -37.75
C TRP A 545 32.69 9.79 -37.94
N ASN A 546 32.87 8.72 -38.73
CA ASN A 546 34.20 8.21 -39.08
C ASN A 546 35.09 9.28 -39.72
N TRP A 547 34.51 10.11 -40.60
CA TRP A 547 35.22 11.21 -41.23
C TRP A 547 35.59 12.32 -40.24
N VAL A 548 34.69 12.67 -39.31
CA VAL A 548 34.97 13.63 -38.23
C VAL A 548 36.11 13.12 -37.35
N ASN A 549 36.05 11.88 -36.87
CA ASN A 549 37.11 11.29 -36.06
C ASN A 549 38.45 11.16 -36.82
N PHE A 550 38.43 10.91 -38.13
CA PHE A 550 39.63 10.97 -38.96
C PHE A 550 40.30 12.35 -38.90
N TRP A 551 39.51 13.43 -38.99
CA TRP A 551 40.03 14.80 -38.88
C TRP A 551 40.49 15.17 -37.48
N LEU A 552 39.74 14.79 -36.45
CA LEU A 552 40.15 15.01 -35.05
C LEU A 552 41.50 14.34 -34.79
N ASN A 553 41.64 13.08 -35.20
CA ASN A 553 42.90 12.34 -35.10
C ASN A 553 44.04 13.02 -35.88
N TYR A 554 43.77 13.48 -37.11
CA TYR A 554 44.76 14.20 -37.93
C TYR A 554 45.26 15.49 -37.26
N ASN A 555 44.39 16.18 -36.52
CA ASN A 555 44.72 17.40 -35.79
C ASN A 555 45.18 17.14 -34.33
N LEU A 556 45.35 15.87 -33.92
CA LEU A 556 45.72 15.47 -32.55
C LEU A 556 44.70 15.92 -31.48
N GLU A 557 43.42 15.96 -31.86
CA GLU A 557 42.30 16.26 -30.96
C GLU A 557 41.67 14.96 -30.42
N GLU A 558 40.92 15.08 -29.33
CA GLU A 558 40.21 13.96 -28.70
C GLU A 558 39.10 13.43 -29.63
N LEU A 559 39.02 12.11 -29.75
CA LEU A 559 37.98 11.47 -30.54
C LEU A 559 36.63 11.58 -29.84
N ILE A 560 35.56 11.69 -30.62
CA ILE A 560 34.20 11.66 -30.11
C ILE A 560 33.60 10.27 -30.28
N SER A 561 32.89 9.77 -29.27
CA SER A 561 32.10 8.54 -29.40
C SER A 561 30.99 8.72 -30.45
N PHE A 562 30.52 7.62 -31.03
CA PHE A 562 29.40 7.69 -31.97
C PHE A 562 28.12 8.16 -31.26
N LEU A 563 27.96 7.78 -30.00
CA LEU A 563 26.84 8.17 -29.15
C LEU A 563 26.78 9.68 -28.92
N SER A 564 27.91 10.29 -28.54
CA SER A 564 28.03 11.74 -28.38
C SER A 564 27.83 12.48 -29.72
N TYR A 565 28.23 11.87 -30.83
CA TYR A 565 27.97 12.41 -32.16
C TYR A 565 26.46 12.41 -32.49
N ILE A 566 25.74 11.30 -32.30
CA ILE A 566 24.30 11.24 -32.62
C ILE A 566 23.42 11.96 -31.61
N ASP A 567 23.89 12.24 -30.39
CA ASP A 567 23.17 13.07 -29.43
C ASP A 567 23.13 14.56 -29.85
N SER A 568 24.10 15.02 -30.64
CA SER A 568 24.20 16.43 -31.00
C SER A 568 23.15 16.86 -32.04
N PRO A 569 22.31 17.88 -31.76
CA PRO A 569 21.33 18.39 -32.73
C PRO A 569 21.95 18.87 -34.04
N LEU A 570 23.20 19.36 -33.98
CA LEU A 570 23.94 19.84 -35.15
C LEU A 570 24.17 18.74 -36.19
N ASN A 571 24.26 17.49 -35.73
CA ASN A 571 24.44 16.34 -36.60
C ASN A 571 23.12 15.87 -37.22
N TRP A 572 21.98 16.48 -36.86
CA TRP A 572 20.65 16.21 -37.41
C TRP A 572 20.02 17.41 -38.10
N LEU A 573 20.79 18.47 -38.37
CA LEU A 573 20.29 19.62 -39.13
C LEU A 573 19.62 19.15 -40.43
N PHE A 574 18.48 19.77 -40.73
CA PHE A 574 17.67 19.50 -41.92
C PHE A 574 16.99 18.11 -41.96
N SER A 575 16.91 17.37 -40.84
CA SER A 575 16.19 16.10 -40.76
C SER A 575 14.66 16.24 -40.95
N GLY A 576 14.11 17.42 -40.66
CA GLY A 576 12.70 17.76 -40.87
C GLY A 576 11.72 17.33 -39.77
N ASP A 577 12.21 16.71 -38.70
CA ASP A 577 11.40 16.00 -37.68
C ASP A 577 11.86 16.27 -36.24
N GLY A 578 12.24 17.52 -35.93
CA GLY A 578 12.57 17.95 -34.57
C GLY A 578 13.95 17.53 -34.05
N ARG A 579 14.58 16.49 -34.62
CA ARG A 579 15.95 16.06 -34.25
C ARG A 579 17.01 17.14 -34.49
N GLY A 580 16.82 18.01 -35.47
CA GLY A 580 17.67 19.19 -35.66
C GLY A 580 17.64 20.20 -34.51
N THR A 581 16.67 20.08 -33.59
CA THR A 581 16.53 20.93 -32.40
C THR A 581 17.06 20.25 -31.13
N TYR A 582 16.84 18.94 -30.98
CA TYR A 582 17.10 18.22 -29.72
C TYR A 582 18.04 17.02 -29.85
N GLY A 583 18.57 16.75 -31.04
CA GLY A 583 19.38 15.56 -31.30
C GLY A 583 18.53 14.30 -31.41
N LEU A 584 19.16 13.14 -31.20
CA LEU A 584 18.44 11.86 -31.16
C LEU A 584 17.73 11.63 -29.81
N GLY A 585 18.12 12.36 -28.76
CA GLY A 585 17.55 12.23 -27.41
C GLY A 585 17.84 10.86 -26.81
N LEU A 586 18.93 10.73 -26.06
CA LEU A 586 19.36 9.43 -25.53
C LEU A 586 18.69 9.04 -24.21
N GLU A 587 18.04 9.96 -23.52
CA GLU A 587 17.51 9.68 -22.20
C GLU A 587 16.39 8.63 -22.23
N PRO A 588 16.30 7.71 -21.24
CA PRO A 588 15.20 6.76 -21.18
C PRO A 588 13.81 7.42 -21.09
N VAL A 589 12.86 6.87 -21.84
CA VAL A 589 11.42 7.19 -21.77
C VAL A 589 10.63 6.09 -21.08
N THR A 590 11.14 4.87 -21.16
CA THR A 590 10.66 3.70 -20.43
C THR A 590 11.72 3.33 -19.40
N GLN A 591 11.34 3.30 -18.13
CA GLN A 591 12.26 3.05 -17.04
C GLN A 591 11.72 1.96 -16.12
N PHE A 592 12.59 1.00 -15.80
CA PHE A 592 12.39 0.00 -14.78
C PHE A 592 13.43 0.23 -13.70
N ALA A 593 13.00 0.38 -12.45
CA ALA A 593 13.93 0.53 -11.34
C ALA A 593 13.32 -0.01 -10.05
N ARG A 594 14.17 -0.40 -9.10
CA ARG A 594 13.76 -0.66 -7.72
C ARG A 594 14.44 0.33 -6.78
N PRO A 595 13.92 1.58 -6.66
CA PRO A 595 14.60 2.63 -5.89
C PRO A 595 14.48 2.49 -4.37
N VAL A 596 13.53 1.70 -3.88
CA VAL A 596 13.28 1.50 -2.44
C VAL A 596 13.08 0.01 -2.20
N ASP A 597 13.82 -0.53 -1.23
CA ASP A 597 13.56 -1.86 -0.70
C ASP A 597 12.29 -1.79 0.16
N ALA A 598 11.20 -2.32 -0.37
CA ALA A 598 9.94 -2.49 0.34
C ALA A 598 9.56 -3.97 0.31
N VAL A 599 9.05 -4.46 1.44
CA VAL A 599 8.53 -5.83 1.50
C VAL A 599 7.18 -5.85 0.80
N PHE A 600 7.02 -6.75 -0.17
CA PHE A 600 5.75 -6.98 -0.85
C PHE A 600 5.17 -8.33 -0.47
N GLY A 601 3.90 -8.31 -0.07
CA GLY A 601 3.08 -9.49 0.04
C GLY A 601 2.30 -9.75 -1.22
N PHE A 602 2.09 -11.02 -1.55
CA PHE A 602 1.52 -11.39 -2.85
C PHE A 602 -0.02 -11.28 -2.90
N GLU A 603 -0.70 -11.74 -1.86
CA GLU A 603 -2.16 -11.65 -1.71
C GLU A 603 -2.53 -11.51 -0.21
N PRO A 604 -3.71 -10.95 0.12
CA PRO A 604 -4.21 -10.96 1.49
C PRO A 604 -4.75 -12.35 1.91
N PRO A 605 -4.75 -12.68 3.22
CA PRO A 605 -4.32 -11.86 4.34
C PRO A 605 -2.80 -11.66 4.39
N LEU A 606 -2.38 -10.50 4.86
CA LEU A 606 -0.97 -10.13 4.98
C LEU A 606 -0.33 -10.68 6.25
N PHE A 607 -1.15 -10.95 7.27
CA PHE A 607 -0.69 -11.46 8.56
C PHE A 607 -1.46 -12.71 8.99
N ARG A 608 -0.80 -13.56 9.77
CA ARG A 608 -1.35 -14.76 10.40
C ARG A 608 -0.88 -14.85 11.85
N PRO A 609 -1.58 -15.59 12.73
CA PRO A 609 -1.09 -15.82 14.08
C PRO A 609 0.19 -16.65 14.03
N SER A 610 1.19 -16.28 14.83
CA SER A 610 2.41 -17.07 14.94
C SER A 610 2.10 -18.45 15.56
N PRO A 611 2.75 -19.52 15.08
CA PRO A 611 2.66 -20.84 15.73
C PRO A 611 3.35 -20.88 17.10
N GLY A 612 4.09 -19.83 17.47
CA GLY A 612 4.93 -19.80 18.66
C GLY A 612 6.27 -20.48 18.45
N ASP A 613 7.11 -20.47 19.48
CA ASP A 613 8.40 -21.15 19.49
C ASP A 613 8.23 -22.68 19.59
N ALA A 614 9.34 -23.41 19.76
CA ALA A 614 9.31 -24.87 19.90
C ALA A 614 8.49 -25.38 21.11
N ASN A 615 8.21 -24.53 22.09
CA ASN A 615 7.39 -24.82 23.27
C ASN A 615 5.97 -24.25 23.16
N GLY A 616 5.65 -23.54 22.07
CA GLY A 616 4.40 -22.80 21.88
C GLY A 616 4.37 -21.44 22.58
N ASP A 617 5.50 -20.99 23.13
CA ASP A 617 5.61 -19.66 23.72
C ASP A 617 5.50 -18.60 22.61
N GLY A 618 4.70 -17.57 22.87
CA GLY A 618 4.42 -16.52 21.89
C GLY A 618 3.51 -16.96 20.73
N ALA A 619 2.80 -18.09 20.81
CA ALA A 619 1.79 -18.41 19.81
C ALA A 619 0.63 -17.38 19.80
N GLY A 620 -0.09 -17.24 18.68
CA GLY A 620 -1.18 -16.28 18.51
C GLY A 620 -0.71 -14.94 17.91
N TYR A 621 -1.52 -13.89 18.00
CA TYR A 621 -1.15 -12.54 17.58
C TYR A 621 -0.66 -11.68 18.74
N ARG A 622 0.12 -10.64 18.42
CA ARG A 622 0.49 -9.62 19.39
C ARG A 622 -0.50 -8.44 19.38
N TRP A 623 -1.28 -8.34 20.45
CA TRP A 623 -2.25 -7.26 20.67
C TRP A 623 -1.85 -6.33 21.83
N VAL A 624 -2.12 -5.03 21.68
CA VAL A 624 -1.92 -4.02 22.72
C VAL A 624 -3.22 -3.26 22.98
N ILE A 625 -3.61 -3.13 24.26
CA ILE A 625 -4.78 -2.32 24.64
C ILE A 625 -4.44 -0.84 24.53
N ARG A 626 -5.22 -0.11 23.74
CA ARG A 626 -5.11 1.36 23.59
C ARG A 626 -6.02 2.13 24.51
N ASN A 627 -7.23 1.62 24.72
CA ASN A 627 -8.26 2.29 25.47
C ASN A 627 -9.10 1.27 26.23
N TRP A 628 -9.54 1.64 27.43
CA TRP A 628 -10.42 0.86 28.27
C TRP A 628 -11.51 1.77 28.83
N ARG A 629 -12.77 1.43 28.59
CA ARG A 629 -13.93 2.19 29.04
C ARG A 629 -14.90 1.26 29.74
N GLU A 630 -15.31 1.65 30.94
CA GLU A 630 -16.35 0.97 31.68
C GLU A 630 -17.66 1.75 31.49
N GLY A 631 -18.67 1.09 30.91
CA GLY A 631 -20.01 1.62 30.78
C GLY A 631 -20.72 1.66 32.13
N THR A 632 -21.51 2.71 32.36
CA THR A 632 -22.26 2.92 33.61
C THR A 632 -23.48 2.04 33.75
#